data_AF-A0A387H2P3-F1
#
_entry.id   AF-A0A387H2P3-F1
#
_cell.length_a   1.000
_cell.length_b   1.000
_cell.length_c   1.000
_cell.angle_alpha   90.00
_cell.angle_beta   90.00
_cell.angle_gamma   90.00
#
_symmetry.space_group_name_H-M   'P 1'
#
loop_
_entity.id
_entity.type
_entity.pdbx_description
1 polymer ?
#
loop_
_entity_poly.entity_id
_entity_poly.type
_entity_poly.pdbx_seq_one_letter_code
_entity_poly.pdbx_strand_id
1 'polypeptide(L)'
;MTPLEPPKLPKDPTLRAMLINRARRFLVSEAAVNRVVERTINVACDDPEIFDGANMNDALFALLHRHVLDEIHPVMVRHSETEMSILTQVVDIQHQALC
;
A
#
# COMPACT_ATOMS: atom_id res chain seq x y z
N MET A 1 -9.31 -23.64 -31.21
CA MET A 1 -9.44 -22.69 -30.10
C MET A 1 -8.06 -22.49 -29.51
N THR A 2 -7.37 -21.42 -29.88
CA THR A 2 -6.10 -21.04 -29.25
C THR A 2 -6.41 -20.43 -27.89
N PRO A 3 -5.75 -20.86 -26.79
CA PRO A 3 -5.87 -20.18 -25.51
C PRO A 3 -5.31 -18.76 -25.68
N LEU A 4 -6.13 -17.74 -25.44
CA LEU A 4 -5.65 -16.37 -25.31
C LEU A 4 -4.78 -16.33 -24.06
N GLU A 5 -3.47 -16.26 -24.24
CA GLU A 5 -2.57 -15.93 -23.14
C GLU A 5 -3.06 -14.61 -22.54
N PRO A 6 -3.27 -14.54 -21.20
CA PRO A 6 -3.61 -13.27 -20.58
C PRO A 6 -2.50 -12.28 -20.90
N PRO A 7 -2.82 -11.00 -21.15
CA PRO A 7 -1.82 -9.98 -21.40
C PRO A 7 -0.97 -9.85 -20.14
N LYS A 8 0.14 -10.58 -20.11
CA LYS A 8 1.19 -10.40 -19.12
C LYS A 8 1.76 -9.03 -19.43
N LEU A 9 1.23 -8.00 -18.75
CA LEU A 9 1.92 -6.72 -18.68
C LEU A 9 3.37 -7.08 -18.31
N PRO A 10 4.36 -6.79 -19.17
CA PRO A 10 5.70 -7.27 -18.92
C PRO A 10 6.12 -6.71 -17.56
N LYS A 11 6.95 -7.46 -16.83
CA LYS A 11 7.74 -6.93 -15.71
C LYS A 11 8.75 -5.92 -16.25
N ASP A 12 8.25 -4.88 -16.91
CA ASP A 12 9.00 -3.87 -17.60
C ASP A 12 9.81 -3.12 -16.55
N PRO A 13 11.15 -3.16 -16.62
CA PRO A 13 12.01 -2.43 -15.70
C PRO A 13 11.68 -0.94 -15.66
N THR A 14 11.21 -0.38 -16.80
CA THR A 14 10.82 1.03 -16.91
C THR A 14 9.56 1.31 -16.10
N LEU A 15 8.50 0.52 -16.27
CA LEU A 15 7.27 0.61 -15.47
C LEU A 15 7.56 0.49 -13.97
N ARG A 16 8.37 -0.50 -13.57
CA ARG A 16 8.73 -0.69 -12.15
C ARG A 16 9.46 0.53 -11.59
N ALA A 17 10.43 1.07 -12.33
CA ALA A 17 11.17 2.27 -11.92
C ALA A 17 10.25 3.51 -11.79
N MET A 18 9.30 3.67 -12.72
CA MET A 18 8.31 4.74 -12.67
C MET A 18 7.42 4.64 -11.42
N LEU A 19 6.91 3.45 -11.12
CA LEU A 19 6.07 3.21 -9.94
C LEU A 19 6.85 3.44 -8.63
N ILE A 20 8.12 3.01 -8.57
CA ILE A 20 9.01 3.30 -7.43
C ILE A 20 9.17 4.81 -7.22
N ASN A 21 9.50 5.54 -8.28
CA ASN A 21 9.69 7.00 -8.21
C ASN A 21 8.41 7.72 -7.77
N ARG A 22 7.25 7.18 -8.12
CA ARG A 22 5.96 7.72 -7.69
C ARG A 22 5.65 7.36 -6.24
N ALA A 23 5.82 6.12 -5.82
CA ALA A 23 5.54 5.64 -4.46
C ALA A 23 6.45 6.31 -3.41
N ARG A 24 7.72 6.59 -3.76
CA ARG A 24 8.66 7.33 -2.89
C ARG A 24 8.20 8.75 -2.53
N ARG A 25 7.23 9.32 -3.25
CA ARG A 25 6.63 10.61 -2.87
C ARG A 25 5.75 10.51 -1.63
N PHE A 26 5.34 9.30 -1.25
CA PHE A 26 4.41 9.04 -0.14
C PHE A 26 5.02 8.17 0.96
N LEU A 27 5.93 7.27 0.61
CA LEU A 27 6.51 6.28 1.52
C LEU A 27 8.01 6.51 1.68
N VAL A 28 8.48 6.52 2.92
CA VAL A 28 9.91 6.66 3.26
C VAL A 28 10.62 5.30 3.31
N SER A 29 9.90 4.24 3.69
CA SER A 29 10.46 2.89 3.80
C SER A 29 10.61 2.24 2.43
N GLU A 30 11.85 1.92 2.03
CA GLU A 30 12.14 1.16 0.80
C GLU A 30 11.41 -0.19 0.78
N ALA A 31 11.24 -0.84 1.94
CA ALA A 31 10.49 -2.09 2.03
C ALA A 31 9.00 -1.88 1.72
N ALA A 32 8.40 -0.80 2.22
CA ALA A 32 7.01 -0.44 1.94
C ALA A 32 6.82 -0.04 0.46
N VAL A 33 7.75 0.75 -0.09
CA VAL A 33 7.77 1.11 -1.52
C VAL A 33 7.78 -0.15 -2.38
N ASN A 34 8.68 -1.10 -2.11
CA ASN A 34 8.74 -2.33 -2.88
C ASN A 34 7.46 -3.16 -2.76
N ARG A 35 6.88 -3.32 -1.56
CA ARG A 35 5.60 -4.04 -1.38
C ARG A 35 4.47 -3.45 -2.20
N VAL A 36 4.30 -2.12 -2.13
CA VAL A 36 3.25 -1.40 -2.84
C VAL A 36 3.42 -1.52 -4.36
N VAL A 37 4.65 -1.38 -4.86
CA VAL A 37 4.94 -1.50 -6.29
C VAL A 37 4.69 -2.92 -6.79
N GLU A 38 5.19 -3.95 -6.11
CA GLU A 38 4.95 -5.36 -6.49
C GLU A 38 3.46 -5.69 -6.46
N ARG A 39 2.73 -5.23 -5.43
CA ARG A 39 1.28 -5.42 -5.35
C ARG A 39 0.53 -4.77 -6.52
N THR A 40 0.92 -3.54 -6.86
CA THR A 40 0.32 -2.81 -7.99
C THR A 40 0.54 -3.55 -9.31
N ILE A 41 1.76 -4.04 -9.56
CA ILE A 41 2.09 -4.79 -10.77
C ILE A 41 1.30 -6.10 -10.82
N ASN A 42 1.23 -6.85 -9.71
CA ASN A 42 0.50 -8.11 -9.67
C ASN A 42 -0.98 -7.92 -9.99
N VAL A 43 -1.65 -6.95 -9.35
CA VAL A 43 -3.07 -6.65 -9.63
C VAL A 43 -3.27 -6.20 -11.07
N ALA A 44 -2.38 -5.36 -11.60
CA ALA A 44 -2.44 -4.90 -12.99
C ALA A 44 -2.29 -6.04 -14.00
N CYS A 45 -1.52 -7.08 -13.68
CA CYS A 45 -1.33 -8.26 -14.51
C CYS A 45 -2.49 -9.26 -14.39
N ASP A 46 -3.06 -9.40 -13.19
CA ASP A 46 -4.12 -10.36 -12.91
C ASP A 46 -5.48 -9.89 -13.44
N ASP A 47 -5.72 -8.57 -13.41
CA ASP A 47 -6.98 -7.96 -13.85
C ASP A 47 -6.70 -6.76 -14.78
N PRO A 48 -6.46 -7.00 -16.08
CA PRO A 48 -6.18 -5.93 -17.04
C PRO A 48 -7.43 -5.09 -17.37
N GLU A 49 -8.64 -5.58 -17.08
CA GLU A 49 -9.89 -4.88 -17.38
C GLU A 49 -10.04 -3.59 -16.55
N ILE A 50 -9.32 -3.48 -15.43
CA ILE A 50 -9.23 -2.24 -14.63
C ILE A 50 -8.67 -1.05 -15.44
N PHE A 51 -8.04 -1.34 -16.59
CA PHE A 51 -7.49 -0.34 -17.51
C PHE A 51 -8.33 -0.13 -18.78
N ASP A 52 -9.50 -0.78 -18.93
CA ASP A 52 -10.35 -0.74 -20.13
C ASP A 52 -11.11 0.61 -20.33
N GLY A 53 -10.59 1.70 -19.74
CA GLY A 53 -11.13 3.05 -19.81
C GLY A 53 -10.17 4.06 -20.44
N ALA A 54 -10.58 5.33 -20.48
CA ALA A 54 -9.71 6.40 -20.96
C ALA A 54 -8.55 6.66 -19.97
N ASN A 55 -7.33 6.50 -20.49
CA ASN A 55 -6.01 6.70 -19.86
C ASN A 55 -5.57 5.63 -18.83
N MET A 56 -4.97 4.55 -19.35
CA MET A 56 -4.31 3.47 -18.60
C MET A 56 -3.33 3.97 -17.52
N ASN A 57 -2.61 5.07 -17.75
CA ASN A 57 -1.66 5.61 -16.78
C ASN A 57 -2.37 6.18 -15.54
N ASP A 58 -3.52 6.80 -15.71
CA ASP A 58 -4.29 7.39 -14.61
C ASP A 58 -4.89 6.30 -13.72
N ALA A 59 -5.45 5.26 -14.34
CA ALA A 59 -5.96 4.08 -13.63
C ALA A 59 -4.84 3.36 -12.85
N LEU A 60 -3.65 3.23 -13.45
CA LEU A 60 -2.49 2.64 -12.79
C LEU A 60 -2.01 3.48 -11.59
N PHE A 61 -1.97 4.81 -11.72
CA PHE A 61 -1.58 5.68 -10.63
C PHE A 61 -2.63 5.75 -9.52
N ALA A 62 -3.92 5.66 -9.86
CA ALA A 62 -4.99 5.54 -8.88
C ALA A 62 -4.87 4.23 -8.08
N LEU A 63 -4.58 3.12 -8.75
CA LEU A 63 -4.32 1.83 -8.10
C LEU A 63 -3.12 1.89 -7.16
N LEU A 64 -2.00 2.46 -7.62
CA LEU A 64 -0.80 2.66 -6.80
C LEU A 64 -1.12 3.49 -5.55
N HIS A 65 -1.86 4.59 -5.71
CA HIS A 65 -2.20 5.48 -4.60
C HIS A 65 -3.09 4.79 -3.57
N ARG A 66 -4.05 3.96 -4.00
CA ARG A 66 -4.84 3.14 -3.09
C ARG A 66 -3.97 2.19 -2.27
N HIS A 67 -3.02 1.51 -2.89
CA HIS A 67 -2.10 0.62 -2.17
C HIS A 67 -1.14 1.36 -1.23
N VAL A 68 -0.72 2.58 -1.57
CA VAL A 68 0.00 3.45 -0.64
C VAL A 68 -0.86 3.75 0.59
N LEU A 69 -2.11 4.14 0.41
CA LEU A 69 -3.02 4.42 1.54
C LEU A 69 -3.24 3.17 2.39
N ASP A 70 -3.47 2.01 1.76
CA ASP A 70 -3.62 0.73 2.46
C ASP A 70 -2.36 0.32 3.23
N GLU A 71 -1.16 0.75 2.81
CA GLU A 71 0.10 0.50 3.51
C GLU A 71 0.31 1.47 4.69
N ILE A 72 -0.19 2.71 4.59
CA ILE A 72 -0.09 3.73 5.64
C ILE A 72 -1.15 3.52 6.74
N HIS A 73 -2.38 3.16 6.39
CA HIS A 73 -3.46 2.94 7.35
C HIS A 73 -3.12 1.94 8.49
N PRO A 74 -2.50 0.77 8.25
CA PRO A 74 -2.11 -0.13 9.34
C PRO A 74 -1.00 0.46 10.23
N VAL A 75 -0.18 1.39 9.72
CA VAL A 75 0.80 2.13 10.55
C VAL A 75 0.07 3.12 11.47
N MET A 76 -0.95 3.82 10.98
CA MET A 76 -1.73 4.77 11.80
C MET A 76 -2.55 4.10 12.90
N VAL A 77 -3.13 2.92 12.64
CA VAL A 77 -3.90 2.18 13.65
C VAL A 77 -3.00 1.74 14.81
N ARG A 78 -1.78 1.26 14.52
CA ARG A 78 -0.83 0.82 15.57
C ARG A 78 -0.23 1.98 16.38
N HIS A 79 -0.10 3.17 15.79
CA HIS A 79 0.29 4.36 16.54
C HIS A 79 -0.83 4.82 17.49
N SER A 80 -2.10 4.71 17.11
CA SER A 80 -3.24 5.03 18.00
C SER A 80 -3.40 4.05 19.17
N GLU A 81 -3.11 2.75 18.94
CA GLU A 81 -3.15 1.73 20.00
C GLU A 81 -2.06 1.97 21.07
N THR A 82 -0.91 2.51 20.66
CA THR A 82 0.21 2.75 21.59
C THR A 82 -0.06 3.95 22.51
N GLU A 83 -0.72 5.00 22.03
CA GLU A 83 -1.12 6.15 22.87
C GLU A 83 -2.27 5.81 23.83
N MET A 84 -3.20 4.93 23.44
CA MET A 84 -4.30 4.48 24.29
C MET A 84 -3.85 3.49 25.39
N SER A 85 -2.79 2.72 25.13
CA SER A 85 -2.18 1.81 26.11
C SER A 85 -1.47 2.56 27.24
N ILE A 86 -0.79 3.69 26.93
CA ILE A 86 -0.09 4.50 27.94
C ILE A 86 -1.07 5.18 28.90
N LEU A 87 -2.21 5.70 28.40
CA LEU A 87 -3.22 6.34 29.26
C LEU A 87 -3.88 5.34 30.23
N THR A 88 -4.03 4.08 29.84
CA THR A 88 -4.63 3.05 30.71
C THR A 88 -3.69 2.66 31.85
N GLN A 89 -2.37 2.56 31.60
CA GLN A 89 -1.39 2.22 32.63
C GLN A 89 -1.24 3.30 33.71
N VAL A 90 -1.42 4.58 33.37
CA VAL A 90 -1.32 5.67 34.35
C VAL A 90 -2.50 5.69 35.33
N VAL A 91 -3.68 5.18 34.92
CA VAL A 91 -4.86 5.09 35.79
C VAL A 91 -4.72 3.95 36.81
N ASP A 92 -4.15 2.81 36.40
CA ASP A 92 -3.95 1.67 37.31
C ASP A 92 -2.90 1.93 38.39
N ILE A 93 -1.83 2.66 38.07
CA ILE A 93 -0.77 2.98 39.05
C ILE A 93 -1.29 3.90 40.17
N GLN A 94 -2.23 4.80 39.87
CA GLN A 94 -2.79 5.71 40.88
C GLN A 94 -3.80 5.03 41.82
N HIS A 95 -4.48 3.98 41.36
CA HIS A 95 -5.46 3.26 42.18
C HIS A 95 -4.81 2.28 43.18
N GLN A 96 -3.54 1.89 42.97
CA GLN A 96 -2.78 1.05 43.93
C GLN A 96 -2.02 1.86 44.99
N ALA A 97 -1.88 3.17 44.84
CA ALA A 97 -1.20 4.03 45.82
C ALA A 97 -2.13 4.57 46.93
N LEU A 98 -3.42 4.22 46.91
CA LEU A 98 -4.45 4.71 47.85
C LEU A 98 -5.11 3.62 48.73
N CYS A 99 -4.55 2.40 48.76
CA CYS A 99 -4.99 1.31 49.64
C CYS A 99 -3.93 0.99 50.70
#